data_AF-A0A0F9PBW8-F1
#
_entry.id   AF-A0A0F9PBW8-F1
#
_cell.length_a   1.000
_cell.length_b   1.000
_cell.length_c   1.000
_cell.angle_alpha   90.00
_cell.angle_beta   90.00
_cell.angle_gamma   90.00
#
_symmetry.space_group_name_H-M   'P 1'
#
loop_
_entity.id
_entity.type
_entity.pdbx_description
1 polymer ?
#
loop_
_entity_poly.entity_id
_entity_poly.type
_entity_poly.pdbx_seq_one_letter_code
_entity_poly.pdbx_strand_id
1 'polypeptide(L)' 'MLKKLANTLRNNHNILEKKAINPIVQYIDKNSFKSANIFTEIGEDSATIKNNDKYILITTDRIKTSFIEQHPYGAGF' A
#
# COMPACT_ATOMS: atom_id res chain seq x y z
N MET A 1 -9.48 26.87 -6.64
CA MET A 1 -8.42 26.00 -7.22
C MET A 1 -8.14 24.78 -6.34
N LEU A 2 -7.74 24.94 -5.07
CA LEU A 2 -7.44 23.81 -4.17
C LEU A 2 -8.62 22.83 -3.95
N LYS A 3 -9.85 23.35 -3.80
CA LYS A 3 -11.06 22.50 -3.72
C LYS A 3 -11.27 21.62 -4.95
N LYS A 4 -10.97 22.16 -6.15
CA LYS A 4 -11.08 21.42 -7.41
C LYS A 4 -10.03 20.30 -7.47
N LEU A 5 -8.78 20.61 -7.13
CA LEU A 5 -7.70 19.62 -7.05
C LEU A 5 -8.01 18.51 -6.03
N ALA A 6 -8.46 18.87 -4.83
CA ALA A 6 -8.84 17.89 -3.81
C ALA A 6 -9.97 16.97 -4.29
N ASN A 7 -10.96 17.52 -4.99
CA ASN A 7 -12.03 16.72 -5.59
C ASN A 7 -11.51 15.81 -6.71
N THR A 8 -10.61 16.30 -7.57
CA THR A 8 -9.98 15.48 -8.62
C THR A 8 -9.20 14.31 -8.02
N LEU A 9 -8.45 14.52 -6.94
CA LEU A 9 -7.71 13.46 -6.26
C LEU A 9 -8.67 12.46 -5.60
N ARG A 10 -9.66 12.93 -4.84
CA ARG A 10 -10.63 12.04 -4.16
C ARG A 10 -11.42 11.17 -5.14
N ASN A 11 -11.71 11.70 -6.32
CA ASN A 11 -12.45 11.03 -7.38
C ASN A 11 -11.54 10.35 -8.41
N ASN A 12 -10.23 10.34 -8.19
CA ASN A 12 -9.32 9.62 -9.06
C ASN A 12 -9.64 8.13 -8.97
N HIS A 13 -9.81 7.50 -10.13
CA HIS A 13 -10.18 6.09 -10.23
C HIS A 13 -9.26 5.18 -9.42
N ASN A 14 -7.93 5.39 -9.45
CA ASN A 14 -6.96 4.59 -8.70
C ASN A 14 -7.13 4.73 -7.17
N ILE A 15 -7.58 5.89 -6.69
CA ILE A 15 -7.86 6.14 -5.26
C ILE A 15 -9.17 5.46 -4.85
N LEU A 16 -10.20 5.54 -5.70
CA LEU A 16 -11.49 4.91 -5.45
C LEU A 16 -11.37 3.37 -5.43
N GLU A 17 -10.62 2.78 -6.36
CA GLU A 17 -10.32 1.34 -6.39
C GLU A 17 -9.64 0.89 -5.08
N LYS A 18 -8.63 1.63 -4.62
CA LYS A 18 -7.96 1.34 -3.33
C LYS A 18 -8.91 1.41 -2.14
N LYS A 19 -9.85 2.35 -2.13
CA LYS A 19 -10.89 2.42 -1.08
C LYS A 19 -11.85 1.25 -1.15
N ALA A 20 -12.21 0.78 -2.35
CA ALA A 20 -13.15 -0.32 -2.53
C ALA A 20 -12.62 -1.65 -1.96
N ILE A 21 -11.30 -1.87 -2.00
CA ILE A 21 -10.67 -3.06 -1.40
C ILE A 21 -10.43 -2.94 0.11
N ASN A 22 -10.60 -1.75 0.71
CA ASN A 22 -10.32 -1.52 2.12
C ASN A 22 -11.03 -2.52 3.05
N PRO A 23 -12.32 -2.90 2.86
CA PRO A 23 -12.95 -3.90 3.72
C PRO A 23 -12.22 -5.25 3.73
N ILE A 24 -11.65 -5.66 2.60
CA ILE A 24 -10.85 -6.89 2.49
C ILE A 24 -9.52 -6.71 3.23
N VAL A 25 -8.86 -5.56 3.08
CA VAL A 25 -7.62 -5.23 3.80
C VAL A 25 -7.85 -5.26 5.31
N GLN A 26 -8.93 -4.64 5.80
CA GLN A 26 -9.29 -4.65 7.22
C GLN A 26 -9.59 -6.06 7.73
N TYR A 27 -10.23 -6.90 6.92
CA TYR A 27 -10.45 -8.31 7.25
C TYR A 27 -9.12 -9.07 7.37
N ILE A 28 -8.19 -8.87 6.43
CA ILE A 28 -6.87 -9.51 6.48
C ILE A 28 -6.11 -9.06 7.72
N ASP A 29 -6.02 -7.75 8.00
CA ASP A 29 -5.32 -7.20 9.18
C ASP A 29 -5.89 -7.77 10.50
N LYS A 30 -7.22 -7.83 10.60
CA LYS A 30 -7.90 -8.40 11.77
C LYS A 30 -7.52 -9.86 12.03
N ASN A 31 -7.30 -10.64 10.98
CA ASN A 31 -7.00 -12.09 11.05
C ASN A 31 -5.52 -12.41 10.86
N SER A 32 -4.66 -11.41 10.72
CA SER A 32 -3.23 -11.61 10.50
C SER A 32 -2.54 -12.03 11.80
N PHE A 33 -1.39 -12.70 11.65
CA PHE A 33 -0.53 -13.02 12.79
C PHE A 33 -0.02 -11.74 13.45
N LYS A 34 -0.18 -11.64 14.77
CA LYS A 34 0.24 -10.48 15.57
C LYS A 34 1.28 -10.91 16.58
N SER A 35 2.33 -10.11 16.72
CA SER A 35 3.43 -10.36 17.66
C SER A 35 4.02 -9.05 18.13
N ALA A 36 4.53 -9.02 19.37
CA ALA A 36 5.23 -7.85 19.92
C ALA A 36 6.50 -7.46 19.14
N ASN A 37 7.00 -8.37 18.29
CA ASN A 37 8.15 -8.13 17.42
C ASN A 37 7.75 -7.59 16.03
N ILE A 38 6.46 -7.42 15.74
CA ILE A 38 5.98 -6.94 14.45
C ILE A 38 5.27 -5.59 14.67
N PHE A 39 5.70 -4.57 13.93
CA PHE A 39 5.16 -3.22 13.99
C PHE A 39 4.57 -2.87 12.61
N THR A 40 3.25 -2.71 12.55
CA THR A 40 2.52 -2.42 11.32
C THR A 40 1.33 -1.51 11.60
N GLU A 41 1.03 -0.63 10.66
CA GLU A 41 -0.22 0.14 10.66
C GLU A 41 -0.75 0.29 9.21
N ILE A 42 -2.07 0.29 9.06
CA ILE A 42 -2.70 0.45 7.75
C ILE A 42 -2.49 1.89 7.28
N GLY A 43 -1.82 2.04 6.14
CA GLY A 43 -1.52 3.33 5.54
C GLY A 43 -0.03 3.68 5.55
N GLU A 44 0.78 2.93 6.30
CA GLU A 44 2.24 3.02 6.24
C GLU A 44 2.79 2.36 4.97
N ASP A 45 3.94 2.86 4.50
CA ASP A 45 4.60 2.34 3.31
C ASP A 45 5.30 1.00 3.55
N SER A 46 5.52 0.61 4.81
CA SER A 46 6.20 -0.64 5.17
C SER A 46 5.81 -1.17 6.55
N ALA A 47 6.04 -2.46 6.74
CA ALA A 47 5.99 -3.16 8.03
C ALA A 47 7.40 -3.31 8.59
N THR A 48 7.55 -3.36 9.91
CA THR A 48 8.83 -3.63 10.56
C THR A 48 8.79 -4.91 11.39
N ILE A 49 9.82 -5.75 11.25
CA ILE A 49 10.06 -6.90 12.13
C ILE A 49 11.32 -6.66 12.96
N LYS A 50 11.19 -6.73 14.29
CA LYS A 50 12.32 -6.72 15.22
C LYS A 50 12.90 -8.12 15.39
N ASN A 51 14.21 -8.24 15.20
CA ASN A 51 14.97 -9.45 15.43
C ASN A 51 16.26 -9.11 16.20
N ASN A 52 16.27 -9.41 17.51
CA ASN A 52 17.30 -8.97 18.46
C ASN A 52 17.50 -7.45 18.38
N ASP A 53 18.72 -7.00 18.04
CA ASP A 53 19.10 -5.59 17.92
C ASP A 53 18.87 -5.02 16.51
N LYS A 54 18.21 -5.77 15.62
CA LYS A 54 17.96 -5.36 14.23
C LYS A 54 16.47 -5.12 13.99
N TYR A 55 16.21 -4.14 13.14
CA TYR A 55 14.89 -3.89 12.56
C TYR A 55 14.96 -4.17 11.06
N ILE A 56 14.02 -4.98 10.58
CA ILE A 56 13.90 -5.38 9.18
C ILE A 56 12.64 -4.73 8.64
N LEU A 57 12.78 -3.84 7.66
CA LEU A 57 11.65 -3.25 6.95
C LEU A 57 11.23 -4.16 5.80
N ILE A 58 9.93 -4.40 5.69
CA ILE A 58 9.34 -5.17 4.60
C ILE A 58 8.25 -4.31 3.99
N THR A 59 8.33 -4.12 2.68
CA THR A 59 7.29 -3.47 1.89
C THR A 59 6.97 -4.33 0.67
N THR A 60 5.81 -4.11 0.10
CA THR A 60 5.40 -4.73 -1.15
C THR A 60 4.60 -3.72 -1.95
N ASP A 61 4.94 -3.61 -3.23
CA ASP A 61 4.24 -2.74 -4.17
C ASP A 61 3.70 -3.56 -5.33
N ARG A 62 2.59 -3.08 -5.88
CA ARG A 62 2.03 -3.62 -7.11
C ARG A 62 1.97 -2.53 -8.16
N ILE A 63 2.57 -2.82 -9.30
CA ILE A 63 2.48 -2.00 -10.51
C ILE A 63 1.32 -2.52 -11.37
N LYS A 64 0.60 -1.62 -12.07
CA LYS A 64 -0.48 -2.02 -12.99
C LYS A 64 0.11 -2.74 -14.20
N THR A 65 -0.48 -3.87 -14.59
CA THR A 65 -0.04 -4.64 -15.77
C THR A 65 0.01 -3.79 -17.02
N SER A 66 -0.99 -2.94 -17.25
CA SER A 66 -1.01 -2.02 -18.40
C SER A 66 0.15 -1.03 -18.41
N PHE A 67 0.64 -0.61 -17.25
CA PHE A 67 1.82 0.24 -17.17
C PHE A 67 3.08 -0.54 -17.56
N ILE A 68 3.20 -1.79 -17.13
CA ILE A 68 4.31 -2.68 -17.52
C ILE A 68 4.29 -2.92 -19.04
N GLU A 69 3.11 -3.17 -19.61
CA GLU A 69 2.93 -3.42 -21.05
C GLU A 69 3.28 -2.18 -21.90
N GLN A 70 2.97 -0.97 -21.42
CA GLN A 70 3.21 0.28 -22.14
C GLN A 70 4.62 0.85 -21.90
N HIS A 71 5.20 0.59 -20.73
CA HIS A 71 6.47 1.17 -20.29
C HIS A 71 7.37 0.11 -19.61
N PRO A 72 7.75 -0.97 -20.33
CA PRO A 72 8.43 -2.11 -19.72
C PRO A 72 9.78 -1.75 -19.07
N TYR A 73 10.56 -0.88 -19.70
CA TYR A 73 11.83 -0.41 -19.13
C TYR A 73 11.62 0.48 -17.89
N GLY A 74 10.60 1.33 -17.90
CA GLY A 74 10.28 2.20 -16.77
C GLY A 74 9.63 1.47 -15.59
N ALA A 75 8.98 0.33 -15.86
CA ALA A 75 8.39 -0.50 -14.81
C ALA A 75 9.42 -1.41 -14.11
N GLY A 76 10.55 -1.70 -14.76
CA GLY A 76 11.63 -2.52 -14.18
C GLY A 76 12.73 -1.73 -13.46
N PHE A 77 12.73 -0.41 -13.59
CA PHE A 77 13.62 0.50 -12.85
C PHE A 77 13.03 0.86 -11.50
#